data_AF-A0A0F6B546-F1
#
_entry.id   AF-A0A0F6B546-F1
#
_cell.length_a   1.000
_cell.length_b   1.000
_cell.length_c   1.000
_cell.angle_alpha   90.00
_cell.angle_beta   90.00
_cell.angle_gamma   90.00
#
_symmetry.space_group_name_H-M   'P 1'
#
loop_
_entity.id
_entity.type
_entity.pdbx_description
1 polymer ?
#
loop_
_entity_poly.entity_id
_entity_poly.type
_entity_poly.pdbx_seq_one_letter_code
_entity_poly.pdbx_strand_id
1 'polypeptide(L)' 'MVFSFPSSGRHLIYRVNGMVSMRPLLDDEEVFTPNGFMHFIRRLGYRVTPPSDNMKSTA' A
#
# COMPACT_ATOMS: atom_id res chain seq x y z
N MET A 1 -17.92 16.46 -11.08
CA MET A 1 -17.05 17.02 -10.03
C MET A 1 -15.62 16.85 -10.51
N VAL A 2 -14.87 17.93 -10.72
CA VAL A 2 -13.47 17.89 -11.14
C VAL A 2 -12.62 18.12 -9.91
N PHE A 3 -11.68 17.24 -9.64
CA PHE A 3 -10.71 17.39 -8.56
C PHE A 3 -9.34 17.72 -9.17
N SER A 4 -8.68 18.74 -8.63
CA SER A 4 -7.31 19.08 -9.01
C SER A 4 -6.34 18.32 -8.12
N PHE A 5 -5.42 17.57 -8.71
CA PHE A 5 -4.40 16.82 -8.00
C PHE A 5 -3.00 17.33 -8.38
N PRO A 6 -2.00 17.20 -7.48
CA PRO A 6 -0.61 17.46 -7.82
C PRO A 6 -0.19 16.66 -9.05
N SER A 7 0.57 17.28 -9.95
CA SER A 7 1.03 16.65 -11.20
C SER A 7 2.17 15.64 -11.01
N SER A 8 2.75 15.57 -9.81
CA SER A 8 3.89 14.71 -9.49
C SER A 8 3.94 14.38 -7.99
N GLY A 9 4.78 13.41 -7.62
CA GLY A 9 4.96 12.97 -6.24
C GLY A 9 4.02 11.85 -5.81
N ARG A 10 4.32 11.22 -4.66
CA ARG A 10 3.49 10.16 -4.06
C ARG A 10 2.61 10.76 -2.96
N HIS A 11 1.32 10.45 -3.01
CA HIS A 11 0.32 11.02 -2.12
C HIS A 11 -0.60 9.92 -1.55
N LEU A 12 -1.00 10.10 -0.29
CA LEU A 12 -2.07 9.32 0.32
C LEU A 12 -3.40 10.03 0.06
N ILE A 13 -4.39 9.27 -0.42
CA ILE A 13 -5.77 9.73 -0.60
C ILE A 13 -6.68 8.86 0.25
N TYR A 14 -7.52 9.47 1.07
CA TYR A 14 -8.53 8.76 1.84
C TYR A 14 -9.87 9.48 1.81
N ARG A 15 -10.95 8.70 1.97
CA ARG A 15 -12.31 9.19 2.03
C ARG A 15 -12.96 8.76 3.35
N VAL A 16 -13.42 9.73 4.13
CA VAL A 16 -14.11 9.50 5.40
C VAL A 16 -15.35 10.40 5.43
N ASN A 17 -16.52 9.82 5.72
CA ASN A 17 -17.79 10.55 5.82
C ASN A 17 -18.09 11.48 4.63
N GLY A 18 -17.74 11.06 3.41
CA GLY A 18 -17.95 11.86 2.20
C GLY A 18 -16.89 12.94 1.93
N MET A 19 -15.99 13.23 2.88
CA MET A 19 -14.87 14.14 2.70
C MET A 19 -13.67 13.39 2.11
N VAL A 20 -13.04 14.00 1.10
CA VAL A 20 -11.79 13.49 0.50
C VAL A 20 -10.64 14.37 0.99
N SER A 21 -9.59 13.74 1.49
CA SER A 21 -8.36 14.41 1.90
C SER A 21 -7.17 13.80 1.17
N MET A 22 -6.19 14.64 0.86
CA MET A 22 -4.94 14.27 0.19
C MET A 22 -3.76 14.88 0.93
N ARG A 23 -2.69 14.12 1.09
CA ARG A 23 -1.39 14.64 1.55
C ARG A 23 -0.23 13.93 0.86
N PRO A 24 0.96 14.54 0.74
CA PRO A 24 2.18 13.84 0.39
C PRO A 24 2.46 12.69 1.36
N LEU A 25 3.15 11.65 0.89
CA LEU A 25 3.71 10.63 1.79
C LEU A 25 4.79 11.25 2.67
N LEU A 26 4.87 10.76 3.90
CA LEU A 26 5.97 11.09 4.80
C LEU A 26 7.25 10.35 4.38
N ASP A 27 8.41 10.79 4.86
CA ASP A 27 9.71 10.19 4.54
C ASP A 27 9.82 8.72 5.01
N ASP A 28 9.03 8.34 6.01
CA ASP A 28 8.93 6.99 6.56
C ASP A 28 7.78 6.15 5.98
N GLU A 29 7.02 6.71 5.04
CA GLU A 29 5.95 6.02 4.33
C GLU A 29 6.39 5.59 2.92
N GLU A 30 6.26 4.30 2.63
CA GLU A 30 6.66 3.72 1.36
C GLU A 30 5.50 2.93 0.74
N VAL A 31 5.35 3.04 -0.59
CA VAL A 31 4.34 2.29 -1.33
C VAL A 31 4.96 1.02 -1.87
N PHE A 32 4.48 -0.12 -1.40
CA PHE A 32 4.95 -1.42 -1.86
C PHE A 32 3.91 -2.11 -2.73
N THR A 33 4.36 -2.76 -3.80
CA THR A 33 3.62 -3.91 -4.35
C THR A 33 3.65 -5.04 -3.31
N PRO A 34 2.71 -6.00 -3.34
CA PRO A 34 2.76 -7.15 -2.42
C PRO A 34 4.12 -7.84 -2.42
N ASN A 35 4.72 -8.07 -3.60
CA ASN A 35 6.07 -8.64 -3.70
C ASN A 35 7.13 -7.72 -3.08
N GLY A 36 7.07 -6.41 -3.33
CA GLY A 36 7.98 -5.44 -2.72
C GLY A 36 7.91 -5.46 -1.20
N PHE A 37 6.70 -5.58 -0.64
CA PHE A 37 6.50 -5.71 0.80
C PHE A 37 7.13 -7.00 1.34
N MET A 38 6.93 -8.13 0.65
CA MET A 38 7.56 -9.40 1.05
C MET A 38 9.09 -9.33 1.04
N HIS A 39 9.68 -8.62 0.07
CA HIS A 39 11.12 -8.40 0.03
C HIS A 39 11.59 -7.48 1.17
N PHE A 40 10.84 -6.41 1.45
CA PHE A 40 11.15 -5.48 2.54
C PHE A 40 11.19 -6.19 3.90
N ILE A 41 10.16 -6.95 4.26
CA ILE A 41 10.11 -7.63 5.55
C ILE A 41 11.18 -8.73 5.69
N ARG A 42 11.56 -9.40 4.59
CA ARG A 42 12.70 -10.34 4.58
C ARG A 42 14.01 -9.63 4.93
N ARG A 43 14.24 -8.41 4.43
CA ARG A 43 15.44 -7.62 4.77
C ARG A 43 15.45 -7.18 6.23
N LEU A 44 14.28 -7.03 6.85
CA LEU A 44 14.13 -6.78 8.29
C LEU A 44 14.33 -8.05 9.15
N GLY A 45 14.60 -9.21 8.56
CA GLY A 45 14.85 -10.47 9.26
C GLY A 45 13.61 -11.34 9.47
N TYR A 46 12.45 -10.95 8.93
CA TYR A 46 11.26 -11.80 9.00
C TYR A 46 11.35 -12.98 8.04
N ARG A 47 10.98 -14.17 8.53
CA ARG A 47 10.81 -15.36 7.68
C ARG A 47 9.41 -15.37 7.08
N VAL A 48 9.34 -15.23 5.76
CA VAL A 48 8.10 -15.35 5.00
C VAL A 48 7.92 -16.82 4.58
N THR A 49 6.85 -17.47 5.06
CA THR A 49 6.45 -18.81 4.62
C THR A 49 5.31 -18.73 3.61
N PRO A 50 5.23 -19.66 2.65
CA PRO A 50 4.04 -19.81 1.83
C PRO A 50 2.82 -20.10 2.73
N PRO A 51 1.59 -19.80 2.26
CA PRO A 51 0.37 -20.19 2.98
C PRO A 51 0.44 -21.68 3.33
N SER A 52 0.19 -22.02 4.59
CA SER A 52 0.21 -23.41 5.07
C SER A 52 -1.01 -24.19 4.59
N ASP A 53 -2.12 -23.50 4.32
CA ASP A 53 -3.37 -24.11 3.89
C ASP A 53 -3.49 -24.07 2.37
N ASN A 54 -3.82 -25.23 1.79
CA ASN A 54 -4.17 -25.42 0.38
C ASN A 54 -5.56 -24.83 0.05
N MET A 55 -5.90 -23.67 0.61
CA MET A 55 -7.19 -23.05 0.35
C MET A 55 -7.18 -22.52 -1.08
N LYS A 56 -7.76 -23.28 -2.00
CA LYS A 56 -7.99 -22.84 -3.37
C LYS A 56 -8.89 -21.60 -3.29
N SER A 57 -8.43 -20.49 -3.86
CA SER A 57 -9.29 -19.35 -4.16
C SER A 57 -10.30 -19.81 -5.20
N THR A 58 -11.48 -20.23 -4.76
CA THR A 58 -12.62 -20.38 -5.66
C THR A 58 -13.03 -18.99 -6.10
N ALA A 59 -12.75 -18.68 -7.37
CA ALA A 59 -13.27 -17.52 -8.07
C ALA A 59 -14.76 -17.70 -8.38
#